data_AF-A0A928UTV3-F1
#
_entry.id   AF-A0A928UTV3-F1
#
_cell.length_a   1.000
_cell.length_b   1.000
_cell.length_c   1.000
_cell.angle_alpha   90.00
_cell.angle_beta   90.00
_cell.angle_gamma   90.00
#
_symmetry.space_group_name_H-M   'P 1'
#
loop_
_entity.id
_entity.type
_entity.pdbx_description
1 polymer ?
#
loop_
_entity_poly.entity_id
_entity_poly.type
_entity_poly.pdbx_seq_one_letter_code
_entity_poly.pdbx_strand_id
1 'polypeptide(L)'
;MKTDKDFQKVVESLSKNYLNKVLKIIDKLIKENNIQNIYSESHKLKGSGKTYGFDKISIVSLEVEELCKQLLTDKTEDIKKNKDMVIKKIKKLKNLTEEYICIGAKS
;
A
#
# COMPACT_ATOMS: atom_id res chain seq x y z
N MET A 1 1.77 -30.70 20.00
CA MET A 1 1.39 -29.35 19.54
C MET A 1 0.93 -29.42 18.09
N LYS A 2 -0.40 -29.38 17.84
CA LYS A 2 -1.01 -29.19 16.50
C LYS A 2 -1.40 -27.72 16.25
N THR A 3 -1.52 -26.96 17.34
CA THR A 3 -2.04 -25.59 17.42
C THR A 3 -1.22 -24.55 16.66
N ASP A 4 0.12 -24.68 16.62
CA ASP A 4 0.96 -23.64 16.01
C ASP A 4 0.87 -23.62 14.48
N LYS A 5 0.73 -24.79 13.85
CA LYS A 5 0.59 -24.89 12.39
C LYS A 5 -0.76 -24.38 11.90
N ASP A 6 -1.82 -24.63 12.67
CA ASP A 6 -3.16 -24.15 12.32
C ASP A 6 -3.26 -22.63 12.50
N PHE A 7 -2.63 -22.07 13.55
CA PHE A 7 -2.53 -20.64 13.74
C PHE A 7 -1.71 -19.95 12.63
N GLN A 8 -0.57 -20.52 12.24
CA GLN A 8 0.23 -20.00 11.12
C GLN A 8 -0.58 -19.94 9.81
N LYS A 9 -1.32 -21.00 9.47
CA LYS A 9 -2.19 -21.01 8.29
C LYS A 9 -3.27 -19.93 8.32
N VAL A 10 -3.86 -19.66 9.50
CA VAL A 10 -4.85 -18.60 9.66
C VAL A 10 -4.21 -17.23 9.43
N VAL A 11 -3.03 -16.99 10.00
CA VAL A 11 -2.29 -15.73 9.82
C VAL A 11 -1.89 -15.53 8.36
N GLU A 12 -1.41 -16.56 7.68
CA GLU A 12 -1.08 -16.53 6.24
C GLU A 12 -2.29 -16.22 5.37
N SER A 13 -3.43 -16.88 5.64
CA SER A 13 -4.69 -16.63 4.92
C SER A 13 -5.18 -15.19 5.11
N LEU A 14 -5.16 -14.68 6.34
CA LEU A 14 -5.54 -13.29 6.64
C LEU A 14 -4.61 -12.29 5.95
N SER A 15 -3.30 -12.55 6.01
CA SER A 15 -2.25 -11.76 5.36
C SER A 15 -2.46 -11.70 3.85
N LYS A 16 -2.66 -12.85 3.20
CA LYS A 16 -2.90 -12.94 1.75
C LYS A 16 -4.19 -12.23 1.35
N ASN A 17 -5.26 -12.39 2.12
CA ASN A 17 -6.53 -11.70 1.87
C ASN A 17 -6.39 -10.19 2.00
N TYR A 18 -5.63 -9.70 2.99
CA TYR A 18 -5.33 -8.30 3.14
C TYR A 18 -4.53 -7.77 1.94
N LEU A 19 -3.42 -8.42 1.58
CA LEU A 19 -2.57 -7.99 0.46
C LEU A 19 -3.32 -7.96 -0.88
N ASN A 20 -4.21 -8.93 -1.12
CA ASN A 20 -5.09 -8.92 -2.30
C ASN A 20 -6.05 -7.73 -2.32
N LYS A 21 -6.57 -7.32 -1.15
CA LYS A 21 -7.38 -6.10 -1.04
C LYS A 21 -6.54 -4.85 -1.31
N VAL A 22 -5.32 -4.81 -0.78
CA VAL A 22 -4.36 -3.71 -1.03
C VAL A 22 -4.08 -3.55 -2.52
N LEU A 23 -3.84 -4.64 -3.26
CA LEU A 23 -3.64 -4.59 -4.71
C LEU A 23 -4.85 -3.99 -5.44
N LYS A 24 -6.07 -4.42 -5.10
CA LYS A 24 -7.29 -3.87 -5.70
C LYS A 24 -7.44 -2.37 -5.44
N ILE A 25 -7.09 -1.92 -4.24
CA ILE A 25 -7.09 -0.50 -3.89
C ILE A 25 -6.06 0.24 -4.74
N ILE A 26 -4.82 -0.25 -4.81
CA ILE A 26 -3.75 0.36 -5.59
C ILE A 26 -4.12 0.47 -7.08
N ASP A 27 -4.67 -0.59 -7.67
CA ASP A 27 -5.12 -0.57 -9.07
C ASP A 27 -6.22 0.45 -9.31
N LYS A 28 -7.15 0.61 -8.35
CA LYS A 28 -8.17 1.66 -8.39
C LYS A 28 -7.54 3.05 -8.32
N LEU A 29 -6.60 3.27 -7.40
CA LEU A 29 -5.91 4.55 -7.23
C LEU A 29 -5.14 4.98 -8.47
N ILE A 30 -4.45 4.06 -9.14
CA ILE A 30 -3.73 4.34 -10.40
C ILE A 30 -4.71 4.78 -11.50
N LYS A 31 -5.88 4.15 -11.59
CA LYS A 31 -6.90 4.47 -12.60
C LYS A 31 -7.59 5.81 -12.35
N GLU A 32 -7.95 6.08 -11.09
CA GLU A 32 -8.69 7.29 -10.74
C GLU A 32 -7.83 8.56 -10.78
N ASN A 33 -6.51 8.43 -10.57
CA ASN A 33 -5.56 9.55 -10.55
C ASN A 33 -6.03 10.75 -9.69
N ASN A 34 -6.82 10.45 -8.64
CA ASN A 34 -7.40 11.43 -7.74
C ASN A 34 -6.55 11.52 -6.47
N ILE A 35 -5.81 12.62 -6.33
CA ILE A 35 -4.85 12.83 -5.23
C ILE A 35 -5.50 12.77 -3.85
N GLN A 36 -6.73 13.27 -3.70
CA GLN A 36 -7.44 13.22 -2.42
C GLN A 36 -7.76 11.76 -2.02
N ASN A 37 -8.21 10.95 -2.98
CA ASN A 37 -8.47 9.53 -2.74
C ASN A 37 -7.17 8.79 -2.41
N ILE A 38 -6.11 9.03 -3.19
CA ILE A 38 -4.79 8.44 -2.97
C ILE A 38 -4.27 8.76 -1.56
N TYR A 39 -4.37 10.02 -1.13
CA TYR A 39 -4.01 10.43 0.22
C TYR A 39 -4.76 9.60 1.27
N SER A 40 -6.10 9.55 1.17
CA SER A 40 -6.94 8.89 2.16
C SER A 40 -6.69 7.38 2.25
N GLU A 41 -6.49 6.72 1.12
CA GLU A 41 -6.23 5.28 1.07
C GLU A 41 -4.81 4.96 1.54
N SER A 42 -3.82 5.80 1.19
CA SER A 42 -2.44 5.64 1.67
C SER A 42 -2.36 5.78 3.20
N HIS A 43 -3.12 6.71 3.79
CA HIS A 43 -3.22 6.84 5.24
C HIS A 43 -3.77 5.57 5.92
N LYS A 44 -4.81 4.95 5.34
CA LYS A 44 -5.37 3.67 5.83
C LYS A 44 -4.39 2.51 5.67
N LEU A 45 -3.69 2.45 4.53
CA LEU A 45 -2.71 1.42 4.23
C LEU A 45 -1.49 1.49 5.16
N LYS A 46 -1.03 2.70 5.51
CA LYS A 46 0.00 2.90 6.52
C LYS A 46 -0.37 2.27 7.85
N GLY A 47 -1.57 2.59 8.35
CA GLY A 47 -2.08 2.07 9.63
C GLY A 47 -2.22 0.55 9.60
N SER A 48 -2.84 0.04 8.55
CA SER A 48 -3.06 -1.41 8.39
C SER A 48 -1.75 -2.19 8.22
N GLY A 49 -0.81 -1.66 7.43
CA GLY A 49 0.52 -2.26 7.26
C GLY A 49 1.25 -2.43 8.59
N LYS A 50 1.14 -1.45 9.49
CA LYS A 50 1.72 -1.53 10.84
C LYS A 50 1.02 -2.59 11.70
N THR A 51 -0.30 -2.68 11.64
CA THR A 51 -1.09 -3.67 12.38
C THR A 51 -0.79 -5.11 11.94
N TYR A 52 -0.60 -5.33 10.64
CA TYR A 52 -0.34 -6.66 10.08
C TYR A 52 1.15 -7.01 9.93
N GLY A 53 2.08 -6.16 10.40
CA GLY A 53 3.52 -6.41 10.33
C GLY A 53 4.14 -6.26 8.93
N PHE A 54 3.47 -5.58 8.01
CA PHE A 54 3.99 -5.25 6.67
C PHE A 54 4.70 -3.89 6.68
N ASP A 55 5.84 -3.81 7.35
CA ASP A 55 6.56 -2.55 7.56
C ASP A 55 6.90 -1.83 6.24
N LYS A 56 7.35 -2.56 5.22
CA LYS A 56 7.66 -1.95 3.91
C LYS A 56 6.43 -1.35 3.23
N ILE A 57 5.26 -2.00 3.35
CA ILE A 57 3.99 -1.46 2.83
C ILE A 57 3.62 -0.20 3.61
N SER A 58 3.79 -0.23 4.93
CA SER A 58 3.50 0.92 5.80
C SER A 58 4.37 2.13 5.45
N ILE A 59 5.68 1.93 5.31
CA ILE A 59 6.66 2.97 4.96
C ILE A 59 6.34 3.58 3.59
N VAL A 60 6.15 2.75 2.56
CA VAL A 60 5.87 3.28 1.21
C VAL A 60 4.50 3.98 1.17
N SER A 61 3.52 3.51 1.94
CA SER A 61 2.22 4.20 2.06
C SER A 61 2.35 5.57 2.73
N LEU A 62 3.22 5.71 3.74
CA LEU A 62 3.54 7.00 4.34
C LEU A 62 4.19 7.96 3.33
N GLU A 63 5.15 7.49 2.54
CA GLU A 63 5.79 8.32 1.50
C GLU A 63 4.75 8.84 0.49
N VAL A 64 3.78 8.01 0.08
CA VAL A 64 2.69 8.42 -0.82
C VAL A 64 1.78 9.43 -0.13
N GLU A 65 1.41 9.20 1.14
CA GLU A 65 0.58 10.11 1.94
C GLU A 65 1.23 11.51 2.02
N GLU A 66 2.52 11.59 2.31
CA GLU A 66 3.25 12.86 2.42
C GLU A 66 3.32 13.61 1.09
N LEU A 67 3.60 12.92 -0.02
CA LEU A 67 3.60 13.51 -1.37
C LEU A 67 2.22 14.04 -1.76
N CYS A 68 1.15 13.28 -1.46
CA CYS A 68 -0.20 13.75 -1.72
C CYS A 68 -0.58 14.93 -0.83
N LYS A 69 -0.15 14.93 0.44
CA LYS A 69 -0.38 16.06 1.35
C LYS A 69 0.26 17.33 0.80
N GLN A 70 1.52 17.26 0.36
CA GLN A 70 2.21 18.37 -0.31
C GLN A 70 1.42 18.87 -1.51
N LEU A 71 0.98 17.98 -2.41
CA LEU A 71 0.17 18.32 -3.58
C LEU A 71 -1.19 18.98 -3.25
N LEU A 72 -1.79 18.65 -2.11
CA LEU A 72 -3.06 19.22 -1.67
C LEU A 72 -2.89 20.59 -0.99
N THR A 73 -1.71 20.85 -0.40
CA THR A 73 -1.41 22.09 0.31
C THR A 73 -0.65 23.12 -0.54
N ASP A 74 0.17 22.67 -1.50
CA ASP A 74 0.95 23.55 -2.36
C ASP A 74 0.10 24.17 -3.47
N LYS A 75 0.27 25.49 -3.64
CA LYS A 75 -0.27 26.26 -4.78
C LYS A 75 0.76 26.46 -5.91
N THR A 76 1.83 25.66 -5.93
CA THR A 76 2.96 25.85 -6.83
C THR A 76 2.72 25.24 -8.22
N GLU A 77 3.39 25.75 -9.25
CA GLU A 77 3.22 25.34 -10.66
C GLU A 77 3.77 23.94 -10.98
N ASP A 78 4.43 23.26 -10.03
CA ASP A 78 5.14 21.99 -10.21
C ASP A 78 4.25 20.73 -10.00
N ILE A 79 2.92 20.90 -10.05
CA ILE A 79 1.90 19.86 -9.80
C ILE A 79 2.14 18.60 -10.64
N LYS A 80 2.55 18.76 -11.89
CA LYS A 80 2.74 17.62 -12.82
C LYS A 80 3.87 16.69 -12.37
N LYS A 81 5.03 17.26 -12.02
CA LYS A 81 6.20 16.51 -11.53
C LYS A 81 5.88 15.77 -10.23
N ASN A 82 5.19 16.44 -9.32
CA ASN A 82 4.79 15.85 -8.04
C ASN A 82 3.74 14.73 -8.23
N LYS A 83 2.80 14.87 -9.18
CA LYS A 83 1.88 13.78 -9.56
C LYS A 83 2.61 12.57 -10.14
N ASP A 84 3.59 12.78 -11.02
CA ASP A 84 4.39 11.69 -11.59
C ASP A 84 5.16 10.93 -10.50
N MET A 85 5.67 11.64 -9.49
CA MET A 85 6.32 11.02 -8.32
C MET A 85 5.33 10.17 -7.49
N VAL A 86 4.11 10.66 -7.26
CA VAL A 86 3.05 9.89 -6.58
C VAL A 86 2.77 8.60 -7.33
N ILE A 87 2.54 8.66 -8.65
CA ILE A 87 2.27 7.46 -9.47
C ILE A 87 3.45 6.48 -9.43
N LYS A 88 4.69 6.98 -9.50
CA LYS A 88 5.89 6.13 -9.40
C LYS A 88 5.95 5.39 -8.06
N LYS A 89 5.61 6.06 -6.95
CA LYS A 89 5.60 5.44 -5.61
C LYS A 89 4.45 4.44 -5.45
N ILE A 90 3.27 4.73 -5.99
CA ILE A 90 2.15 3.77 -6.01
C ILE A 90 2.51 2.51 -6.80
N LYS A 91 3.21 2.64 -7.94
CA LYS A 91 3.72 1.47 -8.68
C LYS A 91 4.73 0.65 -7.86
N LYS A 92 5.63 1.32 -7.12
CA LYS A 92 6.54 0.62 -6.19
C LYS A 92 5.76 -0.13 -5.10
N LEU A 93 4.72 0.49 -4.55
CA LEU A 93 3.85 -0.13 -3.54
C LEU A 93 3.14 -1.37 -4.11
N LYS A 94 2.68 -1.31 -5.37
CA LYS A 94 2.11 -2.45 -6.07
C LYS A 94 3.10 -3.61 -6.14
N ASN A 95 4.29 -3.37 -6.68
CA ASN A 95 5.32 -4.41 -6.84
C ASN A 95 5.69 -5.05 -5.49
N LEU A 96 5.86 -4.26 -4.43
CA LEU A 96 6.10 -4.78 -3.08
C LEU A 96 4.96 -5.67 -2.59
N THR A 97 3.71 -5.26 -2.83
CA THR A 97 2.54 -6.03 -2.41
C THR A 97 2.47 -7.38 -3.16
N GLU A 98 2.79 -7.38 -4.46
CA GLU A 98 2.89 -8.60 -5.27
C GLU A 98 4.01 -9.53 -4.78
N GLU A 99 5.18 -8.97 -4.43
CA GLU A 99 6.29 -9.73 -3.85
C GLU A 99 5.88 -10.43 -2.55
N TYR A 100 5.19 -9.73 -1.63
CA TYR A 100 4.70 -10.33 -0.38
C TYR A 100 3.72 -11.48 -0.63
N ILE A 101 2.84 -11.36 -1.63
CA ILE A 101 1.92 -12.44 -2.01
C ILE A 101 2.67 -13.65 -2.58
N CYS A 102 3.69 -13.40 -3.42
CA CYS A 102 4.49 -14.47 -4.02
C CYS A 102 5.39 -15.19 -3.01
N ILE A 103 5.97 -14.48 -2.05
CA ILE A 103 6.81 -15.07 -0.99
C ILE A 103 5.94 -15.90 -0.02
N GLY A 104 4.78 -15.37 0.38
CA GLY A 104 3.80 -16.11 1.18
C GLY A 104 3.15 -17.31 0.47
N ALA A 105 3.41 -17.52 -0.83
CA ALA A 105 2.96 -18.69 -1.58
C ALA A 105 4.02 -19.80 -1.69
N LYS A 106 5.26 -19.56 -1.22
CA LYS A 106 6.39 -20.49 -1.29
C LYS A 106 6.79 -21.10 0.06
N SER A 107 6.08 -20.76 1.14
CA SER A 107 6.33 -21.26 2.50
C SER A 107 5.41 -22.42 2.85
#